data_AF-A0A6B3GWL5-F1
#
_entry.id   AF-A0A6B3GWL5-F1
#
_cell.length_a   1.000
_cell.length_b   1.000
_cell.length_c   1.000
_cell.angle_alpha   90.00
_cell.angle_beta   90.00
_cell.angle_gamma   90.00
#
_symmetry.space_group_name_H-M   'P 1'
#
loop_
_entity.id
_entity.type
_entity.pdbx_description
1 polymer ?
#
loop_
_entity_poly.entity_id
_entity_poly.type
_entity_poly.pdbx_seq_one_letter_code
_entity_poly.pdbx_strand_id
1 'polypeptide(L)' 'EYVVDYVLLHELAHLLVPGHGPEFWRLLEAYPRTERARGFLEGVVAAERLPQPPADGDQ' A
#
# COMPACT_ATOMS: atom_id res chain seq x y z
N GLU A 1 -7.70 7.78 -5.30
CA GLU A 1 -6.58 8.56 -5.90
C GLU A 1 -5.29 8.42 -5.08
N TYR A 2 -5.21 8.87 -3.82
CA TYR A 2 -3.92 8.92 -3.09
C TYR A 2 -3.12 7.60 -2.96
N VAL A 3 -3.80 6.44 -2.93
CA VAL A 3 -3.16 5.11 -2.89
C VAL A 3 -2.54 4.78 -4.25
N VAL A 4 -3.22 5.12 -5.34
CA VAL A 4 -2.71 4.94 -6.70
C VAL A 4 -1.48 5.82 -6.92
N ASP A 5 -1.55 7.09 -6.52
CA ASP A 5 -0.41 8.01 -6.59
C ASP A 5 0.79 7.46 -5.81
N TYR A 6 0.55 6.91 -4.62
CA TYR A 6 1.59 6.27 -3.81
C TYR A 6 2.22 5.06 -4.51
N VAL A 7 1.42 4.18 -5.12
CA VAL A 7 1.92 3.01 -5.85
C VAL A 7 2.73 3.46 -7.07
N LEU A 8 2.28 4.46 -7.82
CA LEU A 8 3.05 4.99 -8.93
C LEU A 8 4.41 5.54 -8.46
N LEU A 9 4.44 6.31 -7.37
CA LEU A 9 5.69 6.80 -6.79
C LEU A 9 6.58 5.65 -6.28
N HIS A 10 5.99 4.60 -5.71
CA HIS A 10 6.69 3.39 -5.26
C HIS A 10 7.40 2.70 -6.42
N GLU A 11 6.69 2.45 -7.53
CA GLU A 11 7.28 1.80 -8.70
C GLU A 11 8.33 2.69 -9.38
N LEU A 12 8.12 4.00 -9.42
CA LEU A 12 9.12 4.94 -9.92
C LEU A 12 10.38 4.98 -9.03
N ALA A 13 10.23 4.87 -7.71
CA ALA A 13 11.37 4.85 -6.79
C ALA A 13 12.26 3.61 -7.03
N HIS A 14 11.69 2.47 -7.41
CA HIS A 14 12.46 1.27 -7.78
C HIS A 14 13.37 1.45 -8.99
N LEU A 15 13.07 2.42 -9.87
CA LEU A 15 13.96 2.77 -10.99
C LEU A 15 15.27 3.39 -10.52
N LEU A 16 15.31 3.98 -9.32
CA LEU A 16 16.46 4.67 -8.76
C LEU A 16 17.15 3.86 -7.66
N VAL A 17 16.37 3.20 -6.80
CA VAL A 17 16.86 2.47 -5.62
C VAL A 17 16.21 1.09 -5.59
N PRO A 18 16.98 -0.01 -5.71
CA PRO A 18 16.41 -1.34 -5.60
C PRO A 18 15.98 -1.66 -4.17
N GLY A 19 14.85 -2.35 -4.02
CA GLY A 19 14.32 -2.77 -2.73
C GLY A 19 13.78 -1.60 -1.89
N HIS A 20 13.58 -1.84 -0.60
CA HIS A 20 12.83 -0.92 0.28
C HIS A 20 13.67 -0.46 1.48
N GLY A 21 14.95 -0.14 1.24
CA GLY A 21 15.87 0.34 2.27
C GLY A 21 15.68 1.83 2.63
N PRO A 22 16.49 2.39 3.54
CA PRO A 22 16.38 3.79 3.96
C PRO A 22 16.43 4.80 2.80
N GLU A 23 17.24 4.55 1.78
CA GLU A 23 17.33 5.44 0.61
C GLU A 23 16.05 5.44 -0.23
N PHE A 24 15.39 4.29 -0.37
CA PHE A 24 14.09 4.17 -1.02
C PHE A 24 13.03 4.96 -0.25
N TRP A 25 12.98 4.81 1.07
CA TRP A 25 11.99 5.51 1.91
C TRP A 25 12.18 7.02 1.90
N ARG A 26 13.43 7.51 1.85
CA ARG A 26 13.74 8.93 1.70
C ARG A 26 13.15 9.54 0.42
N LEU A 27 13.03 8.78 -0.67
CA LEU A 27 12.38 9.25 -1.90
C LEU A 27 10.86 9.44 -1.70
N LEU A 28 10.24 8.56 -0.92
CA LEU A 28 8.79 8.58 -0.66
C LEU A 28 8.37 9.54 0.45
N GLU A 29 9.29 10.00 1.30
CA GLU A 29 9.02 11.01 2.34
C GLU A 29 8.51 12.34 1.76
N ALA A 30 8.86 12.66 0.52
CA ALA A 30 8.40 13.88 -0.15
C ALA A 30 6.89 13.84 -0.48
N TYR A 31 6.26 12.67 -0.48
CA TYR A 31 4.83 12.53 -0.72
C TYR A 31 4.03 12.60 0.59
N PRO A 32 3.18 13.64 0.81
CA PRO A 32 2.55 13.88 2.11
C PRO A 32 1.60 12.78 2.60
N ARG A 33 1.16 11.87 1.71
CA ARG A 33 0.18 10.82 2.03
C ARG A 33 0.81 9.43 2.10
N THR A 34 2.14 9.31 2.14
CA THR A 34 2.87 8.03 2.19
C THR A 34 2.37 7.13 3.33
N GLU A 35 2.37 7.61 4.57
CA GLU A 35 1.91 6.80 5.73
C GLU A 35 0.46 6.34 5.59
N ARG A 36 -0.43 7.23 5.14
CA ARG A 36 -1.85 6.89 4.94
C ARG A 36 -2.05 5.84 3.84
N ALA A 37 -1.28 5.91 2.76
CA ALA A 37 -1.33 4.95 1.67
C ALA A 37 -0.81 3.58 2.10
N ARG A 38 0.29 3.54 2.85
CA ARG A 38 0.83 2.30 3.43
C ARG A 38 -0.17 1.62 4.34
N GLY A 39 -0.75 2.37 5.29
CA GLY A 39 -1.77 1.82 6.20
C GLY A 39 -3.02 1.29 5.48
N PHE A 40 -3.43 1.93 4.37
CA PHE A 40 -4.51 1.40 3.55
C PHE A 40 -4.15 0.04 2.92
N LEU A 41 -2.97 -0.06 2.30
CA LEU A 41 -2.51 -1.31 1.66
C LEU A 41 -2.33 -2.43 2.69
N GLU A 42 -1.78 -2.13 3.86
CA GLU A 42 -1.67 -3.07 4.98
C GLU A 42 -3.05 -3.56 5.44
N GLY A 43 -4.03 -2.66 5.53
CA GLY A 43 -5.42 -3.01 5.88
C GLY A 43 -6.08 -3.93 4.85
N VAL A 44 -5.86 -3.70 3.56
CA VAL A 44 -6.34 -4.58 2.48
C VAL A 44 -5.76 -5.98 2.61
N VAL A 45 -4.43 -6.09 2.79
CA VAL A 45 -3.74 -7.38 2.98
C VAL A 45 -4.22 -8.09 4.25
N ALA A 46 -4.48 -7.34 5.32
CA ALA A 46 -5.05 -7.91 6.54
C ALA A 46 -6.47 -8.44 6.32
N ALA A 47 -7.30 -7.73 5.57
CA ALA A 47 -8.67 -8.14 5.25
C ALA A 47 -8.72 -9.42 4.40
N GLU A 48 -7.79 -9.62 3.48
CA GLU A 48 -7.68 -10.87 2.69
C GLU A 48 -7.43 -12.11 3.56
N ARG A 49 -6.89 -11.93 4.77
CA ARG A 49 -6.61 -13.03 5.72
C ARG A 49 -7.78 -13.31 6.65
N LEU A 50 -8.82 -12.48 6.64
CA LEU A 50 -10.00 -12.73 7.45
C LEU A 50 -10.82 -13.89 6.86
N PRO A 51 -11.46 -14.72 7.70
CA PRO A 51 -12.46 -15.67 7.24
C PRO A 51 -13.51 -14.92 6.42
N GLN A 52 -13.90 -15.46 5.28
CA GLN A 52 -15.08 -14.95 4.59
C GLN A 52 -16.25 -15.00 5.56
N PRO A 53 -17.02 -13.91 5.71
CA PRO A 53 -18.27 -14.01 6.45
C PRO A 53 -19.08 -15.16 5.85
N PRO A 54 -19.86 -15.88 6.68
CA PRO A 54 -20.78 -16.87 6.14
C PRO A 54 -21.55 -16.19 5.01
N ALA A 55 -21.58 -16.83 3.83
CA ALA A 55 -22.45 -16.36 2.76
C ALA A 55 -23.84 -16.19 3.40
N ASP A 56 -24.48 -15.04 3.21
CA ASP A 56 -25.88 -14.86 3.61
C ASP A 56 -26.66 -15.98 2.91
N GLY A 57 -26.90 -17.04 3.66
CA GLY A 57 -27.52 -18.26 3.18
C GLY A 57 -29.00 -17.98 3.01
N ASP A 58 -29.47 -18.17 1.78
CA ASP A 58 -30.82 -18.48 1.36
C ASP A 58 -31.97 -17.71 2.06
N GLN A 59 -32.53 -16.74 1.34
CA GLN A 59 -34.00 -16.59 1.32
C GLN A 59 -34.57 -17.52 0.25
#